data_AF-A0A075LVK1-F1
#
_entry.id   AF-A0A075LVK1-F1
#
_cell.length_a   1.000
_cell.length_b   1.000
_cell.length_c   1.000
_cell.angle_alpha   90.00
_cell.angle_beta   90.00
_cell.angle_gamma   90.00
#
_symmetry.space_group_name_H-M   'P 1'
#
loop_
_entity.id
_entity.type
_entity.pdbx_description
1 polymer ?
#
loop_
_entity_poly.entity_id
_entity_poly.type
_entity_poly.pdbx_seq_one_letter_code
_entity_poly.pdbx_strand_id
1 'polypeptide(L)'
;MGTKELKLIEEIIISLLLVWLGYLFFYQNYLLYKWHRGLPLPSKAPFLMLGILLGGAYFVYEWHKLGKTAKKEVQISNISQHKEIADEILEKRE
;
A
#
# COMPACT_ATOMS: atom_id res chain seq x y z
N MET A 1 -13.95 14.71 -12.10
CA MET A 1 -12.86 13.96 -11.45
C MET A 1 -12.79 12.59 -12.09
N GLY A 2 -11.67 12.25 -12.71
CA GLY A 2 -11.47 10.93 -13.30
C GLY A 2 -11.32 9.87 -12.21
N THR A 3 -11.78 8.64 -12.46
CA THR A 3 -11.70 7.51 -11.50
C THR A 3 -10.28 7.25 -10.98
N LYS A 4 -9.26 7.60 -11.76
CA LYS A 4 -7.83 7.51 -11.38
C LYS A 4 -7.42 8.54 -10.33
N GLU A 5 -7.96 9.76 -10.39
CA GLU A 5 -7.63 10.84 -9.44
C GLU A 5 -8.18 10.53 -8.04
N LEU A 6 -9.42 10.04 -7.99
CA LEU A 6 -10.06 9.58 -6.75
C LEU A 6 -9.26 8.48 -6.06
N LYS A 7 -8.78 7.50 -6.85
CA LYS A 7 -7.97 6.40 -6.33
C LYS A 7 -6.61 6.86 -5.78
N LEU A 8 -6.00 7.83 -6.46
CA LEU A 8 -4.75 8.47 -6.00
C LEU A 8 -4.96 9.23 -4.68
N ILE A 9 -6.05 9.99 -4.58
CA ILE A 9 -6.40 10.73 -3.36
C ILE A 9 -6.68 9.77 -2.20
N GLU A 10 -7.39 8.67 -2.45
CA GLU A 10 -7.66 7.64 -1.46
C GLU A 10 -6.37 7.03 -0.90
N GLU A 11 -5.42 6.66 -1.77
CA GLU A 11 -4.11 6.12 -1.34
C GLU A 11 -3.29 7.14 -0.53
N ILE A 12 -3.33 8.42 -0.92
CA ILE A 12 -2.68 9.49 -0.16
C ILE A 12 -3.30 9.64 1.22
N ILE A 13 -4.63 9.65 1.30
CA ILE A 13 -5.36 9.78 2.58
C ILE A 13 -5.06 8.59 3.49
N ILE A 14 -5.09 7.36 2.97
CA ILE A 14 -4.77 6.15 3.73
C ILE A 14 -3.33 6.20 4.25
N SER A 15 -2.38 6.59 3.41
CA SER A 15 -0.97 6.70 3.80
C SER A 15 -0.77 7.76 4.89
N LEU A 16 -1.44 8.91 4.77
CA LEU A 16 -1.41 9.96 5.78
C LEU A 16 -2.04 9.50 7.11
N LEU A 17 -3.16 8.79 7.05
CA LEU A 17 -3.81 8.16 8.21
C LEU A 17 -2.88 7.18 8.91
N LEU A 18 -2.14 6.35 8.17
CA LEU A 18 -1.17 5.41 8.74
C LEU A 18 0.00 6.10 9.42
N VAL A 19 0.55 7.18 8.84
CA VAL A 19 1.60 7.99 9.49
C VAL A 19 1.07 8.58 10.79
N TRP A 20 -0.13 9.16 10.74
CA TRP A 20 -0.76 9.79 11.89
C TRP A 20 -1.07 8.77 13.00
N LEU A 21 -1.65 7.63 12.63
CA LEU A 21 -1.99 6.57 13.56
C LEU A 21 -0.74 5.92 14.16
N GLY A 22 0.30 5.69 13.36
CA GLY A 22 1.59 5.22 13.83
C GLY A 22 2.19 6.18 14.85
N TYR A 23 2.24 7.49 14.53
CA TYR A 23 2.71 8.51 15.46
C TYR A 23 1.93 8.48 16.78
N LEU A 24 0.58 8.50 16.74
CA LEU A 24 -0.23 8.44 17.96
C LEU A 24 0.00 7.15 18.72
N PHE A 25 0.03 6.00 18.04
CA PHE A 25 0.17 4.71 18.69
C PHE A 25 1.48 4.61 19.46
N PHE A 26 2.61 4.98 18.85
CA PHE A 26 3.91 4.93 19.53
C PHE A 26 4.06 6.03 20.58
N TYR A 27 3.60 7.25 20.28
CA TYR A 27 3.70 8.36 21.23
C TYR A 27 2.87 8.11 22.48
N GLN A 28 1.64 7.60 22.33
CA GLN A 28 0.76 7.25 23.45
C GLN A 28 1.29 6.04 24.23
N ASN A 29 1.74 4.97 23.55
CA ASN A 29 2.38 3.84 24.23
C ASN A 29 3.58 4.27 25.06
N TYR A 30 4.39 5.16 24.49
CA TYR A 30 5.59 5.62 25.15
C TYR A 30 5.28 6.54 26.32
N LEU A 31 4.30 7.43 26.21
CA LEU A 31 3.83 8.24 27.33
C LEU A 31 3.36 7.34 28.48
N LEU A 32 2.56 6.31 28.19
CA LEU A 32 2.17 5.31 29.19
C LEU A 32 3.40 4.64 29.85
N TYR A 33 4.41 4.29 29.07
CA TYR A 33 5.60 3.59 29.56
C TYR A 33 6.53 4.48 30.41
N LYS A 34 6.71 5.75 30.02
CA LYS A 34 7.62 6.68 30.72
C LYS A 34 6.96 7.51 31.82
N TRP A 35 5.65 7.75 31.75
CA TRP A 35 4.94 8.57 32.74
C TRP A 35 5.03 7.97 34.15
N HIS A 36 5.04 6.64 34.27
CA HIS A 36 5.25 5.96 35.56
C HIS A 36 6.65 6.15 36.17
N ARG A 37 7.65 6.65 35.43
CA ARG A 37 9.04 6.75 35.91
C ARG A 37 9.50 8.17 36.26
N GLY A 38 8.66 9.19 36.04
CA GLY A 38 9.02 10.58 36.33
C GLY A 38 10.19 11.15 35.51
N LEU A 39 10.60 10.47 34.42
CA LEU A 39 11.67 10.93 33.56
C LEU A 39 11.19 12.11 32.68
N PRO A 40 12.09 13.06 32.35
CA PRO A 40 11.75 14.18 31.47
C PRO A 40 11.21 13.69 30.12
N LEU A 41 10.20 14.40 29.61
CA LEU A 41 9.58 14.11 28.31
C LEU A 41 10.69 14.06 27.25
N PRO A 42 10.85 12.95 26.51
CA PRO A 42 11.81 12.93 25.42
C PRO A 42 11.33 13.80 24.24
N SER A 43 12.23 14.02 23.28
CA SER A 43 11.87 14.58 21.99
C SER A 43 10.81 13.73 21.27
N LYS A 44 9.89 14.39 20.57
CA LYS A 44 8.83 13.76 19.74
C LYS A 44 9.36 13.20 18.42
N ALA A 45 10.57 13.60 18.02
CA ALA A 45 11.20 13.27 16.74
C ALA A 45 11.30 11.76 16.40
N PRO A 46 11.72 10.85 17.31
CA PRO A 46 11.82 9.42 16.99
C PRO A 46 10.45 8.77 16.69
N PHE A 47 9.38 9.25 17.31
CA PHE A 47 8.02 8.73 17.06
C PHE A 47 7.48 9.18 15.71
N LEU A 48 7.81 10.41 15.30
CA LEU A 48 7.49 10.91 13.97
C LEU A 48 8.24 10.10 12.90
N MET A 49 9.53 9.81 13.11
CA MET A 49 10.32 8.95 12.22
C MET A 49 9.70 7.55 12.08
N LEU A 50 9.25 6.95 13.18
CA LEU A 50 8.56 5.65 13.14
C LEU A 50 7.23 5.71 12.38
N GLY A 51 6.44 6.77 12.56
CA GLY A 51 5.22 7.00 11.79
C GLY A 51 5.50 7.13 10.28
N ILE A 52 6.52 7.90 9.91
CA ILE A 52 6.94 8.07 8.51
C ILE A 52 7.43 6.73 7.93
N LEU A 53 8.20 5.95 8.69
CA LEU A 53 8.65 4.62 8.26
C LEU A 53 7.48 3.68 7.96
N LEU A 54 6.45 3.65 8.81
CA LEU A 54 5.26 2.83 8.60
C LEU A 54 4.44 3.27 7.39
N GLY A 55 4.18 4.58 7.26
CA GLY A 55 3.47 5.12 6.12
C GLY A 55 4.22 4.88 4.80
N GLY A 56 5.53 5.10 4.81
CA GLY A 56 6.40 4.85 3.65
C GLY A 56 6.45 3.37 3.29
N ALA A 57 6.57 2.47 4.27
CA ALA A 57 6.56 1.02 4.03
C ALA A 57 5.23 0.55 3.41
N TYR A 58 4.10 1.07 3.90
CA TYR A 58 2.78 0.78 3.33
C TYR A 58 2.65 1.30 1.89
N PHE A 59 3.09 2.53 1.64
CA PHE A 59 3.03 3.13 0.30
C PHE A 59 3.86 2.34 -0.71
N VAL A 60 5.09 1.94 -0.34
CA VAL A 60 5.94 1.08 -1.17
C VAL A 60 5.30 -0.29 -1.42
N TYR A 61 4.68 -0.87 -0.40
CA TYR A 61 3.99 -2.15 -0.53
C TYR A 61 2.83 -2.07 -1.52
N GLU A 62 1.95 -1.07 -1.40
CA GLU A 62 0.80 -0.93 -2.28
C GLU A 62 1.23 -0.61 -3.73
N TRP A 63 2.24 0.25 -3.91
CA TRP A 63 2.85 0.51 -5.21
C TRP A 63 3.39 -0.76 -5.87
N HIS A 64 4.09 -1.60 -5.11
CA HIS A 64 4.64 -2.85 -5.62
C HIS A 64 3.56 -3.91 -5.90
N LYS A 65 2.46 -3.89 -5.14
CA LYS A 65 1.31 -4.77 -5.31
C LYS A 65 0.56 -4.43 -6.60
N LEU A 66 0.32 -3.15 -6.89
CA LEU A 66 -0.30 -2.69 -8.14
C LEU A 66 0.47 -3.16 -9.38
N GLY A 67 1.82 -3.10 -9.33
CA GLY A 67 2.65 -3.62 -10.42
C GLY A 67 2.53 -5.14 -10.62
N LYS A 68 2.34 -5.91 -9.54
CA LYS A 68 2.16 -7.37 -9.61
C LYS A 68 0.79 -7.76 -10.14
N THR A 69 -0.29 -7.07 -9.75
CA THR A 69 -1.64 -7.32 -10.28
C THR A 69 -1.73 -6.98 -11.76
N ALA A 70 -1.15 -5.87 -12.20
CA ALA A 70 -1.10 -5.51 -13.62
C ALA A 70 -0.38 -6.57 -14.47
N LYS A 71 0.75 -7.10 -13.98
CA LYS A 71 1.49 -8.17 -14.67
C LYS A 71 0.67 -9.47 -14.75
N LYS A 72 -0.11 -9.79 -13.71
CA LYS A 72 -0.99 -10.96 -13.68
C LYS A 72 -2.14 -10.83 -14.67
N GLU A 73 -2.79 -9.67 -14.74
CA GLU A 73 -3.87 -9.42 -15.70
C GLU A 73 -3.37 -9.52 -17.15
N VAL A 74 -2.22 -8.93 -17.46
CA VAL A 74 -1.60 -9.03 -18.80
C VAL A 74 -1.24 -10.47 -19.17
N GLN A 75 -0.81 -11.27 -18.19
CA GLN A 75 -0.47 -12.66 -18.43
C GLN A 75 -1.72 -13.52 -18.69
N ILE A 76 -2.80 -13.28 -17.95
CA ILE A 76 -4.09 -13.98 -18.13
C ILE A 76 -4.73 -13.60 -19.46
N SER A 77 -4.69 -12.32 -19.86
CA SER A 77 -5.23 -11.87 -21.15
C SER A 77 -4.49 -12.49 -22.33
N ASN A 78 -3.16 -12.58 -22.27
CA ASN A 78 -2.35 -13.20 -23.32
C ASN A 78 -2.65 -14.70 -23.46
N ILE A 79 -2.88 -15.40 -22.34
CA ILE A 79 -3.24 -16.82 -22.35
C ILE A 79 -4.63 -17.03 -22.97
N SER A 80 -5.62 -16.19 -22.63
CA SER A 80 -6.96 -16.26 -23.24
C SER A 80 -6.93 -15.99 -24.74
N GLN A 81 -6.19 -14.98 -25.19
CA GLN A 81 -6.06 -14.66 -26.63
C GLN A 81 -5.40 -15.80 -27.40
N HIS A 82 -4.35 -16.42 -26.86
CA HIS A 82 -3.72 -17.58 -27.50
C HIS A 82 -4.65 -18.78 -27.58
N LYS A 83 -5.52 -18.97 -26.60
CA LYS A 83 -6.49 -20.07 -26.60
C LYS A 83 -7.57 -19.86 -27.66
N GLU A 84 -8.10 -18.64 -27.77
CA GLU A 84 -9.11 -18.28 -28.77
C GLU A 84 -8.57 -18.44 -30.21
N ILE A 85 -7.32 -18.06 -30.46
CA ILE A 85 -6.66 -18.26 -31.76
C ILE A 85 -6.47 -19.76 -32.06
N ALA A 86 -6.14 -20.57 -31.06
CA ALA A 86 -5.95 -22.01 -31.24
C ALA A 86 -7.26 -22.72 -31.58
N ASP A 87 -8.37 -22.31 -30.92
CA ASP A 87 -9.70 -22.85 -31.18
C ASP A 87 -10.20 -22.47 -32.58
N GLU A 88 -9.97 -21.22 -33.05
CA GLU A 88 -10.32 -20.79 -34.42
C GLU A 88 -9.55 -21.56 -35.51
N ILE A 89 -8.27 -21.88 -35.26
CA ILE A 89 -7.45 -22.65 -36.21
C ILE A 89 -7.91 -24.10 -36.30
N LEU A 90 -8.38 -24.68 -35.18
CA LEU A 90 -8.93 -26.03 -35.15
C LEU A 90 -10.27 -26.10 -35.89
N GLU A 91 -11.16 -25.12 -35.68
CA GLU A 91 -12.45 -25.04 -36.37
C GLU A 91 -12.29 -24.86 -37.89
N LYS A 92 -11.26 -24.12 -38.34
CA LYS A 92 -10.94 -23.97 -39.78
C LYS A 92 -10.30 -25.20 -40.43
N ARG A 93 -9.88 -26.20 -39.65
CA ARG A 93 -9.23 -27.42 -40.16
C ARG A 93 -10.19 -28.61 -40.30
N GLU A 94 -11.38 -28.55 -39.72
CA GLU A 94 -12.47 -29.52 -39.92
C GLU A 94 -13.35 -29.13 -41.13
#